data_AF-A0A849E7S6-F1
#
_entry.id   AF-A0A849E7S6-F1
#
_cell.length_a   1.000
_cell.length_b   1.000
_cell.length_c   1.000
_cell.angle_alpha   90.00
_cell.angle_beta   90.00
_cell.angle_gamma   90.00
#
_symmetry.space_group_name_H-M   'P 1'
#
loop_
_entity.id
_entity.type
_entity.pdbx_description
1 polymer ?
#
loop_
_entity_poly.entity_id
_entity_poly.type
_entity_poly.pdbx_seq_one_letter_code
_entity_poly.pdbx_strand_id
1 'polypeptide(L)' 'MAWSEKVPDTDEWRERLQSQHSFVAQLNTRLVGFMTLDGDGHIDLAFVVPDLIGK' A
#
# COMPACT_ATOMS: atom_id res chain seq x y z
N MET A 1 -8.71 -9.70 21.99
CA MET A 1 -8.54 -10.11 20.58
C MET A 1 -8.13 -8.88 19.79
N ALA A 2 -7.12 -8.96 18.93
CA ALA A 2 -6.68 -7.84 18.11
C ALA A 2 -7.50 -7.82 16.80
N TRP A 3 -8.36 -6.81 16.63
CA TRP A 3 -9.06 -6.32 15.42
C TRP A 3 -9.65 -7.27 14.34
N SER A 4 -9.46 -8.59 14.39
CA SER A 4 -10.15 -9.57 13.54
C SER A 4 -10.28 -10.90 14.26
N GLU A 5 -11.47 -11.49 14.20
CA GLU A 5 -11.74 -12.83 14.72
C GLU A 5 -11.27 -13.94 13.76
N LYS A 6 -11.03 -13.59 12.49
CA LYS A 6 -10.65 -14.54 11.41
C LYS A 6 -9.29 -14.18 10.81
N VAL A 7 -8.45 -15.19 10.60
CA VAL A 7 -7.20 -15.06 9.84
C VAL A 7 -7.55 -14.75 8.38
N PRO A 8 -7.00 -13.68 7.77
CA PRO A 8 -7.28 -13.35 6.38
C PRO A 8 -6.76 -14.43 5.42
N ASP A 9 -7.46 -14.62 4.30
CA ASP A 9 -7.01 -15.49 3.21
C ASP A 9 -5.87 -14.83 2.44
N THR A 10 -4.66 -15.37 2.56
CA THR A 10 -3.47 -14.76 1.97
C THR A 10 -3.43 -14.83 0.44
N ASP A 11 -4.15 -15.78 -0.16
CA ASP A 11 -4.14 -15.94 -1.62
C ASP A 11 -5.04 -14.89 -2.27
N GLU A 12 -6.22 -14.64 -1.72
CA GLU A 12 -7.11 -13.55 -2.13
C GLU A 12 -6.39 -12.18 -2.04
N TRP A 13 -5.66 -11.95 -0.94
CA TRP A 13 -4.86 -10.73 -0.77
C TRP A 13 -3.75 -10.59 -1.82
N ARG A 14 -3.09 -11.70 -2.16
CA ARG A 14 -2.03 -11.70 -3.18
C ARG A 14 -2.59 -11.35 -4.56
N GLU A 15 -3.68 -11.99 -4.96
CA GLU A 15 -4.34 -11.74 -6.25
C GLU A 15 -4.78 -10.27 -6.36
N ARG A 16 -5.38 -9.74 -5.29
CA ARG A 16 -5.80 -8.34 -5.24
C ARG A 16 -4.62 -7.39 -5.44
N LEU A 17 -3.53 -7.57 -4.69
CA LEU A 17 -2.33 -6.74 -4.81
C LEU A 17 -1.66 -6.82 -6.19
N GLN A 18 -1.72 -7.99 -6.86
CA GLN A 18 -1.14 -8.16 -8.21
C GLN A 18 -1.89 -7.36 -9.28
N SER A 19 -3.19 -7.11 -9.09
CA SER A 19 -4.00 -6.31 -10.00
C SER A 19 -3.78 -4.79 -9.87
N GLN A 20 -3.08 -4.34 -8.83
CA GLN A 20 -2.88 -2.93 -8.53
C GLN A 20 -1.67 -2.35 -9.27
N HIS A 21 -1.79 -1.08 -9.68
CA HIS A 21 -0.65 -0.29 -10.12
C HIS A 21 0.10 0.25 -8.89
N SER A 22 1.32 -0.23 -8.68
CA SER A 22 2.15 0.18 -7.54
C SER A 22 3.11 1.31 -7.91
N PHE A 23 3.09 2.38 -7.12
CA PHE A 23 4.00 3.52 -7.24
C PHE A 23 4.87 3.60 -6.00
N VAL A 24 6.15 3.94 -6.20
CA VAL A 24 7.09 4.18 -5.10
C VAL A 24 7.54 5.62 -5.11
N ALA A 25 7.54 6.26 -3.94
CA ALA A 25 8.12 7.57 -3.75
C ALA A 25 9.59 7.41 -3.36
N GLN A 26 10.48 8.03 -4.13
CA GLN A 26 11.91 8.01 -3.89
C GLN A 26 12.44 9.43 -3.68
N LEU A 27 13.21 9.64 -2.62
CA LEU A 27 13.95 10.88 -2.36
C LEU A 27 15.44 10.55 -2.37
N ASN A 28 16.16 11.08 -3.36
CA ASN A 28 17.53 10.67 -3.70
C ASN A 28 17.58 9.15 -3.96
N THR A 29 18.28 8.39 -3.11
CA THR A 29 18.38 6.94 -3.18
C THR A 29 17.46 6.21 -2.19
N ARG A 30 16.72 6.94 -1.34
CA ARG A 30 15.88 6.37 -0.28
C ARG A 30 14.42 6.26 -0.72
N LEU A 31 13.82 5.09 -0.55
CA LEU A 31 12.37 4.92 -0.63
C LEU A 31 11.71 5.55 0.60
N VAL A 32 10.74 6.44 0.35
CA VAL A 32 10.08 7.25 1.39
C VAL A 32 8.57 7.03 1.46
N GLY A 33 8.02 6.23 0.55
CA GLY A 33 6.61 5.88 0.56
C GLY A 33 6.23 5.00 -0.62
N PHE A 34 4.99 4.54 -0.61
CA PHE A 34 4.38 3.85 -1.73
C PHE A 34 2.88 4.13 -1.76
N MET A 35 2.26 3.89 -2.91
CA MET A 35 0.81 3.81 -3.02
C MET A 35 0.41 2.82 -4.10
N THR A 36 -0.82 2.32 -4.02
CA THR A 36 -1.42 1.44 -5.02
C THR A 36 -2.68 2.07 -5.57
N LEU A 37 -2.86 1.98 -6.90
CA LEU A 37 -4.07 2.38 -7.58
C LEU A 37 -4.74 1.17 -8.25
N ASP A 38 -6.07 1.11 -8.20
CA ASP A 38 -6.84 0.16 -8.99
C ASP A 38 -6.91 0.58 -10.48
N GLY A 39 -7.65 -0.19 -11.29
CA GLY A 39 -7.80 0.08 -12.72
C GLY A 39 -8.57 1.37 -13.05
N ASP A 40 -9.37 1.87 -12.12
CA ASP A 40 -10.16 3.10 -12.26
C ASP A 40 -9.42 4.32 -11.67
N GLY A 41 -8.28 4.10 -11.02
CA GLY A 41 -7.43 5.13 -10.43
C GLY A 41 -7.72 5.44 -8.96
N HIS A 42 -8.49 4.62 -8.26
CA HIS A 42 -8.72 4.79 -6.82
C HIS A 42 -7.54 4.27 -5.99
N ILE A 43 -7.27 4.92 -4.86
CA ILE A 43 -6.22 4.51 -3.91
C ILE A 43 -6.73 3.35 -3.04
N ASP A 44 -6.03 2.20 -3.06
CA ASP A 44 -6.27 1.08 -2.11
C ASP A 44 -5.34 1.20 -0.89
N LEU A 45 -4.04 1.40 -1.13
CA LEU A 45 -3.03 1.57 -0.08
C LEU A 45 -2.19 2.82 -0.32
N ALA A 46 -1.87 3.53 0.75
CA ALA A 46 -0.90 4.61 0.73
C ALA A 46 -0.11 4.63 2.04
N PHE A 47 1.20 4.81 1.91
CA PHE A 47 2.12 4.91 3.04
C PHE A 47 3.18 5.95 2.76
N VAL A 48 3.48 6.77 3.77
CA VAL A 48 4.58 7.73 3.79
C VAL A 48 5.36 7.52 5.08
N VAL A 49 6.69 7.60 5.02
CA VAL A 49 7.52 7.52 6.23
C VAL A 49 7.15 8.66 7.21
N PRO A 50 7.08 8.39 8.53
CA PRO A 50 6.56 9.37 9.51
C PRO A 50 7.22 10.74 9.45
N ASP A 51 8.54 10.78 9.27
CA ASP A 51 9.34 12.03 9.24
C ASP A 51 8.98 12.97 8.09
N LEU A 52 8.24 12.50 7.08
CA LEU A 52 7.86 13.28 5.89
C LEU A 52 6.35 13.53 5.79
N ILE A 53 5.55 13.08 6.76
CA ILE A 53 4.11 13.34 6.76
C ILE A 53 3.86 14.85 6.96
N GLY A 54 3.08 15.45 6.05
CA GLY A 54 2.67 16.86 6.13
C GLY A 54 3.75 17.89 5.81
N LYS A 55 4.88 17.46 5.23
CA LYS A 55 5.94 18.35 4.74
C LYS A 55 5.76 18.76 3.29
#